data_AF-B2A3L8-F1
#
_entry.id   AF-B2A3L8-F1
#
_cell.length_a   1.000
_cell.length_b   1.000
_cell.length_c   1.000
_cell.angle_alpha   90.00
_cell.angle_beta   90.00
_cell.angle_gamma   90.00
#
_symmetry.space_group_name_H-M   'P 1'
#
loop_
_entity.id
_entity.type
_entity.pdbx_description
1 polymer ?
#
loop_
_entity_poly.entity_id
_entity_poly.type
_entity_poly.pdbx_seq_one_letter_code
_entity_poly.pdbx_strand_id
1 'polypeptide(L)'
;MKTMRISLLFGLFLLFLQMDSGALVMEQEYQVEVVIDGEKTDELTVKGKPEQENLIEKIDLELDDQDEVKLTELKADNSDQDIYWRLEINEWRTETEEQVEILPYGEETRENDQLLKGKTRKIQEGQRGSRIKEIRSEYLGDELINEEKNYDVIELPQTEIIEKGTYEPPGYSYIEDKEVIEVKGTETGEASWYGARFHGNRTFSGEIYDMYDLTAAHPSLPMNSLVHVEFPVTGESVIVRINDRGPHVGGRIIDLSKQAAEKIGLAPHGVGDVKVKVLENDN
;
A
#
# COMPACT_ATOMS: atom_id res chain seq x y z
N MET A 1 0.69 61.17 -61.82
CA MET A 1 0.76 62.08 -60.66
C MET A 1 1.64 61.43 -59.61
N LYS A 2 2.65 62.13 -59.09
CA LYS A 2 3.47 61.64 -57.97
C LYS A 2 2.64 61.77 -56.70
N THR A 3 2.26 60.66 -56.09
CA THR A 3 1.59 60.63 -54.79
C THR A 3 2.58 61.15 -53.74
N MET A 4 2.28 62.29 -53.13
CA MET A 4 3.10 62.88 -52.07
C MET A 4 2.55 62.37 -50.73
N ARG A 5 3.31 61.52 -50.03
CA ARG A 5 2.97 61.05 -48.69
C ARG A 5 3.60 62.00 -47.67
N ILE A 6 2.77 62.59 -46.81
CA ILE A 6 3.20 63.34 -45.63
C ILE A 6 2.74 62.52 -44.42
N SER A 7 3.68 62.18 -43.54
CA SER A 7 3.40 61.52 -42.26
C SER A 7 3.47 62.55 -41.14
N LEU A 8 2.40 62.70 -40.36
CA LEU A 8 2.41 63.47 -39.12
C LEU A 8 2.31 62.49 -37.96
N LEU A 9 3.27 62.56 -37.04
CA LEU A 9 3.33 61.72 -35.84
C LEU A 9 2.56 62.43 -34.72
N PHE A 10 1.47 61.83 -34.25
CA PHE A 10 0.75 62.26 -33.04
C PHE A 10 0.54 61.00 -32.20
N GLY A 11 1.37 60.81 -31.19
CA GLY A 11 1.29 59.61 -30.36
C GLY A 11 1.53 58.31 -31.12
N LEU A 12 1.20 57.16 -30.51
CA LEU A 12 1.41 55.78 -31.00
C LEU A 12 0.59 55.41 -32.26
N PHE A 13 0.24 56.39 -33.08
CA PHE A 13 -0.66 56.32 -34.20
C PHE A 13 -0.13 57.20 -35.35
N LEU A 14 -0.12 56.68 -36.59
CA LEU A 14 0.46 57.37 -37.76
C LEU A 14 -0.63 57.83 -38.74
N LEU A 15 -0.79 59.15 -38.89
CA LEU A 15 -1.78 59.71 -39.81
C LEU A 15 -1.15 59.90 -41.20
N PHE A 16 -1.69 59.21 -42.21
CA PHE A 16 -1.27 59.38 -43.60
C PHE A 16 -2.29 60.19 -44.39
N LEU A 17 -1.80 61.21 -45.12
CA LEU A 17 -2.60 62.00 -46.06
C LEU A 17 -2.31 61.57 -47.50
N GLN A 18 -3.36 61.14 -48.22
CA GLN A 18 -3.30 60.85 -49.66
C GLN A 18 -4.33 61.72 -50.40
N MET A 19 -3.89 62.38 -51.50
CA MET A 19 -4.76 63.17 -52.38
C MET A 19 -5.14 62.34 -53.60
N ASP A 20 -6.39 61.87 -53.66
CA ASP A 20 -7.01 61.31 -54.87
C ASP A 20 -8.25 62.14 -55.23
N SER A 21 -8.35 62.51 -56.52
CA SER A 21 -9.52 63.14 -57.17
C SER A 21 -10.20 64.35 -56.46
N GLY A 22 -9.50 65.06 -55.57
CA GLY A 22 -9.98 66.29 -54.92
C GLY A 22 -10.60 66.11 -53.53
N ALA A 23 -10.61 64.89 -52.99
CA ALA A 23 -10.98 64.61 -51.60
C ALA A 23 -9.73 64.31 -50.76
N LEU A 24 -9.65 64.89 -49.57
CA LEU A 24 -8.63 64.58 -48.57
C LEU A 24 -9.06 63.28 -47.87
N VAL A 25 -8.40 62.17 -48.15
CA VAL A 25 -8.60 60.93 -47.39
C VAL A 25 -7.54 60.89 -46.29
N MET A 26 -7.98 61.06 -45.04
CA MET A 26 -7.14 60.79 -43.88
C MET A 26 -7.32 59.32 -43.52
N GLU A 27 -6.24 58.55 -43.61
CA GLU A 27 -6.27 57.14 -43.25
C GLU A 27 -5.54 56.94 -41.92
N GLN A 28 -6.23 56.34 -40.97
CA GLN A 28 -5.78 56.22 -39.60
C GLN A 28 -5.07 54.84 -39.41
N GLU A 29 -3.72 54.72 -39.32
CA GLU A 29 -2.94 53.52 -38.92
C GLU A 29 -2.68 53.25 -37.41
N TYR A 30 -3.29 52.20 -36.85
CA TYR A 30 -3.19 51.81 -35.44
C TYR A 30 -2.12 50.73 -35.22
N GLN A 31 -1.44 50.80 -34.07
CA GLN A 31 -0.58 49.71 -33.58
C GLN A 31 -1.40 48.71 -32.75
N VAL A 32 -1.16 47.42 -33.00
CA VAL A 32 -1.78 46.31 -32.29
C VAL A 32 -0.68 45.39 -31.77
N GLU A 33 -0.58 45.25 -30.45
CA GLU A 33 0.26 44.25 -29.81
C GLU A 33 -0.44 42.89 -29.86
N VAL A 34 0.25 41.86 -30.32
CA VAL A 34 -0.25 40.49 -30.31
C VAL A 34 0.39 39.74 -29.16
N VAL A 35 -0.46 39.18 -28.30
CA VAL A 35 -0.07 38.38 -27.13
C VAL A 35 -0.70 37.01 -27.27
N ILE A 36 0.11 35.96 -27.23
CA ILE A 36 -0.35 34.56 -27.25
C ILE A 36 0.10 33.93 -25.94
N ASP A 37 -0.84 33.35 -25.20
CA ASP A 37 -0.61 32.72 -23.89
C ASP A 37 0.20 33.60 -22.93
N GLY A 38 -0.10 34.90 -22.91
CA GLY A 38 0.55 35.89 -22.04
C GLY A 38 1.92 36.38 -22.53
N GLU A 39 2.48 35.83 -23.61
CA GLU A 39 3.73 36.29 -24.20
C GLU A 39 3.48 37.21 -25.41
N LYS A 40 4.15 38.36 -25.46
CA LYS A 40 4.13 39.23 -26.66
C LYS A 40 4.85 38.51 -27.80
N THR A 41 4.11 38.16 -28.85
CA THR A 41 4.65 37.41 -29.99
C THR A 41 4.85 38.28 -31.23
N ASP A 42 4.01 39.30 -31.45
CA ASP A 42 4.09 40.16 -32.63
C ASP A 42 3.56 41.59 -32.37
N GLU A 43 3.78 42.47 -33.34
CA GLU A 43 3.26 43.84 -33.37
C GLU A 43 2.81 44.21 -34.79
N LEU A 44 1.51 44.46 -34.96
CA LEU A 44 0.90 44.76 -36.24
C LEU A 44 0.58 46.26 -36.38
N THR A 45 0.75 46.77 -37.59
CA THR A 45 0.20 48.08 -37.98
C THR A 45 -0.97 47.88 -38.93
N VAL A 46 -2.16 48.41 -38.59
CA VAL A 46 -3.38 48.24 -39.38
C VAL A 46 -4.03 49.57 -39.73
N LYS A 47 -4.59 49.67 -40.94
CA LYS A 47 -5.32 50.85 -41.42
C LYS A 47 -6.79 50.76 -41.04
N GLY A 48 -7.33 51.85 -40.51
CA GLY A 48 -8.68 51.87 -39.95
C GLY A 48 -8.74 51.29 -38.55
N LYS A 49 -9.90 51.42 -37.89
CA LYS A 49 -10.09 50.92 -36.53
C LYS A 49 -9.83 49.40 -36.50
N PRO A 50 -9.04 48.87 -35.55
CA PRO A 50 -8.79 47.44 -35.45
C PRO A 50 -10.08 46.64 -35.22
N GLU A 51 -10.20 45.54 -35.96
CA GLU A 51 -11.30 44.57 -35.86
C GLU A 51 -10.70 43.18 -35.77
N GLN A 52 -11.26 42.33 -34.90
CA GLN A 52 -10.69 41.04 -34.54
C GLN A 52 -10.49 40.10 -35.74
N GLU A 53 -11.52 39.94 -36.59
CA GLU A 53 -11.48 39.07 -37.78
C GLU A 53 -10.32 39.44 -38.72
N ASN A 54 -10.13 40.75 -38.98
CA ASN A 54 -9.07 41.25 -39.86
C ASN A 54 -7.66 41.09 -39.28
N LEU A 55 -7.53 41.03 -37.96
CA LEU A 55 -6.25 40.81 -37.28
C LEU A 55 -5.88 39.34 -37.26
N ILE A 56 -6.86 38.45 -37.04
CA ILE A 56 -6.65 36.99 -37.09
C ILE A 56 -6.16 36.56 -38.48
N GLU A 57 -6.70 37.12 -39.57
CA GLU A 57 -6.20 36.84 -40.93
C GLU A 57 -4.74 37.26 -41.15
N LYS A 58 -4.20 38.18 -40.34
CA LYS A 58 -2.83 38.72 -40.49
C LYS A 58 -1.78 37.95 -39.73
N ILE A 59 -2.15 37.28 -38.64
CA ILE A 59 -1.22 36.61 -37.71
C ILE A 59 -0.88 35.17 -38.13
N ASP A 60 -1.46 34.65 -39.21
CA ASP A 60 -1.20 33.29 -39.75
C ASP A 60 -1.25 32.19 -38.67
N LEU A 61 -2.20 32.31 -37.74
CA LEU A 61 -2.47 31.34 -36.69
C LEU A 61 -3.72 30.53 -37.04
N GLU A 62 -3.62 29.21 -36.90
CA GLU A 62 -4.78 28.32 -36.93
C GLU A 62 -5.41 28.31 -35.54
N LEU A 63 -6.59 28.91 -35.40
CA LEU A 63 -7.34 28.94 -34.14
C LEU A 63 -8.31 27.76 -34.04
N ASP A 64 -8.35 27.13 -32.87
CA ASP A 64 -9.36 26.15 -32.48
C ASP A 64 -10.66 26.85 -32.03
N ASP A 65 -11.79 26.14 -32.04
CA ASP A 65 -13.07 26.71 -31.63
C ASP A 65 -13.16 27.00 -30.12
N GLN A 66 -12.25 26.43 -29.34
CA GLN A 66 -12.13 26.65 -27.90
C GLN A 66 -11.13 27.74 -27.51
N ASP A 67 -10.36 28.28 -28.45
CA ASP A 67 -9.41 29.36 -28.18
C ASP A 67 -10.16 30.66 -27.79
N GLU A 68 -9.61 31.39 -26.82
CA GLU A 68 -10.15 32.70 -26.45
C GLU A 68 -9.36 33.80 -27.15
N VAL A 69 -10.05 34.57 -27.99
CA VAL A 69 -9.48 35.77 -28.61
C VAL A 69 -10.17 37.02 -28.10
N LYS A 70 -9.37 37.93 -27.54
CA LYS A 70 -9.84 39.17 -26.94
C LYS A 70 -9.08 40.37 -27.50
N LEU A 71 -9.80 41.24 -28.18
CA LEU A 71 -9.29 42.52 -28.65
C LEU A 71 -9.62 43.64 -27.64
N THR A 72 -8.60 44.27 -27.06
CA THR A 72 -8.75 45.31 -26.04
C THR A 72 -8.17 46.65 -26.51
N GLU A 73 -8.94 47.72 -26.39
CA GLU A 73 -8.46 49.10 -26.53
C GLU A 73 -7.82 49.55 -25.21
N LEU A 74 -6.54 49.91 -25.25
CA LEU A 74 -5.75 50.32 -24.08
C LEU A 74 -5.34 51.78 -24.20
N LYS A 75 -5.22 52.46 -23.05
CA LYS A 75 -4.72 53.83 -22.94
C LYS A 75 -3.34 53.81 -22.29
N ALA A 76 -2.38 54.52 -22.85
CA ALA A 76 -1.06 54.65 -22.23
C ALA A 76 -1.15 55.51 -20.95
N ASP A 77 -0.48 55.06 -19.89
CA ASP A 77 -0.41 55.83 -18.65
C ASP A 77 0.31 57.17 -18.89
N ASN A 78 -0.38 58.27 -18.53
CA ASN A 78 0.03 59.68 -18.66
C ASN A 78 -0.14 60.37 -20.03
N SER A 79 -0.97 59.84 -20.94
CA SER A 79 -1.34 60.54 -22.16
C SER A 79 -2.78 60.22 -22.56
N ASP A 80 -3.67 61.21 -22.53
CA ASP A 80 -5.04 61.10 -23.07
C ASP A 80 -5.05 60.87 -24.61
N GLN A 81 -3.89 60.84 -25.26
CA GLN A 81 -3.74 60.82 -26.72
C GLN A 81 -3.08 59.55 -27.28
N ASP A 82 -2.61 58.62 -26.42
CA ASP A 82 -1.94 57.39 -26.86
C ASP A 82 -2.82 56.17 -26.61
N ILE A 83 -3.66 55.86 -27.59
CA ILE A 83 -4.47 54.64 -27.64
C ILE A 83 -3.69 53.59 -28.44
N TYR A 84 -3.57 52.39 -27.87
CA TYR A 84 -3.05 51.22 -28.58
C TYR A 84 -3.96 50.02 -28.34
N TRP A 85 -3.87 49.03 -29.21
CA TRP A 85 -4.72 47.85 -29.13
C TRP A 85 -3.89 46.64 -28.74
N ARG A 86 -4.49 45.73 -27.99
CA ARG A 86 -3.93 44.41 -27.72
C ARG A 86 -4.88 43.34 -28.21
N LEU A 87 -4.38 42.46 -29.06
CA LEU A 87 -5.02 41.20 -29.40
C LEU A 87 -4.40 40.13 -28.51
N GLU A 88 -5.17 39.66 -27.53
CA GLU A 88 -4.78 38.59 -26.61
C GLU A 88 -5.45 37.29 -27.07
N ILE A 89 -4.66 36.25 -27.24
CA ILE A 89 -5.08 34.92 -27.68
C ILE A 89 -4.62 33.94 -26.60
N ASN A 90 -5.56 33.18 -26.04
CA ASN A 90 -5.25 32.06 -25.16
C ASN A 90 -5.66 30.77 -25.87
N GLU A 91 -4.68 29.89 -26.11
CA GLU A 91 -4.90 28.63 -26.81
C GLU A 91 -5.46 27.57 -25.87
N TRP A 92 -6.44 26.81 -26.32
CA TRP A 92 -6.95 25.66 -25.60
C TRP A 92 -6.01 24.46 -25.81
N ARG A 93 -5.55 23.86 -24.70
CA ARG A 93 -4.73 22.64 -24.76
C ARG A 93 -5.23 21.58 -23.80
N THR A 94 -5.08 20.33 -24.21
CA THR A 94 -5.34 19.16 -23.38
C THR A 94 -4.06 18.37 -23.20
N GLU A 95 -3.73 18.04 -21.95
CA GLU A 95 -2.62 17.17 -21.59
C GLU A 95 -3.16 15.93 -20.87
N THR A 96 -2.61 14.75 -21.22
CA THR A 96 -2.93 13.50 -20.56
C THR A 96 -1.68 12.90 -19.92
N GLU A 97 -1.76 12.60 -18.63
CA GLU A 97 -0.73 11.90 -17.87
C GLU A 97 -1.26 10.59 -17.30
N GLU A 98 -0.49 9.51 -17.46
CA GLU A 98 -0.79 8.21 -16.84
C GLU A 98 0.20 7.90 -15.73
N GLN A 99 -0.33 7.53 -14.56
CA GLN A 99 0.46 7.12 -13.42
C GLN A 99 -0.01 5.75 -12.90
N VAL A 100 0.94 4.83 -12.71
CA VAL A 100 0.67 3.58 -11.97
C VAL A 100 0.72 3.86 -10.47
N GLU A 101 -0.39 3.60 -9.80
CA GLU A 101 -0.50 3.66 -8.34
C GLU A 101 -0.59 2.26 -7.74
N ILE A 102 0.12 2.06 -6.63
CA ILE A 102 0.13 0.80 -5.89
C ILE A 102 -0.96 0.82 -4.83
N LEU A 103 -1.84 -0.19 -4.85
CA LEU A 103 -2.92 -0.35 -3.88
C LEU A 103 -2.43 -1.18 -2.68
N PRO A 104 -2.58 -0.67 -1.44
CA PRO A 104 -2.22 -1.45 -0.26
C PRO A 104 -3.15 -2.66 -0.11
N TYR A 105 -2.66 -3.71 0.53
CA TYR A 105 -3.49 -4.82 1.00
C TYR A 105 -3.95 -4.61 2.44
N GLY A 106 -5.07 -5.23 2.80
CA GLY A 106 -5.53 -5.29 4.19
C GLY A 106 -4.95 -6.48 4.94
N GLU A 107 -5.04 -6.43 6.27
CA GLU A 107 -4.71 -7.56 7.15
C GLU A 107 -5.97 -8.07 7.84
N GLU A 108 -6.19 -9.37 7.80
CA GLU A 108 -7.27 -10.05 8.51
C GLU A 108 -6.68 -11.01 9.54
N THR A 109 -7.17 -10.92 10.78
CA THR A 109 -6.83 -11.87 11.83
C THR A 109 -7.99 -12.82 12.11
N ARG A 110 -7.71 -14.12 12.17
CA ARG A 110 -8.66 -15.16 12.55
C ARG A 110 -8.24 -15.85 13.83
N GLU A 111 -9.18 -16.25 14.66
CA GLU A 111 -8.87 -17.11 15.80
C GLU A 111 -8.67 -18.56 15.36
N ASN A 112 -7.72 -19.24 15.99
CA ASN A 112 -7.47 -20.66 15.78
C ASN A 112 -7.37 -21.36 17.14
N ASP A 113 -8.36 -22.18 17.44
CA ASP A 113 -8.51 -22.94 18.69
C ASP A 113 -7.62 -24.19 18.78
N GLN A 114 -6.85 -24.47 17.72
CA GLN A 114 -5.82 -25.50 17.66
C GLN A 114 -4.40 -24.92 17.75
N LEU A 115 -4.25 -23.60 17.64
CA LEU A 115 -2.97 -22.92 17.73
C LEU A 115 -2.78 -22.36 19.15
N LEU A 116 -1.63 -22.62 19.77
CA LEU A 116 -1.32 -22.18 21.13
C LEU A 116 -1.51 -20.67 21.31
N LYS A 117 -2.11 -20.29 22.45
CA LYS A 117 -2.33 -18.89 22.80
C LYS A 117 -1.04 -18.09 22.74
N GLY A 118 -1.10 -16.97 22.03
CA GLY A 118 0.05 -16.09 21.80
C GLY A 118 0.95 -16.50 20.62
N LYS A 119 0.68 -17.62 19.95
CA LYS A 119 1.30 -17.95 18.66
C LYS A 119 0.48 -17.40 17.50
N THR A 120 1.17 -17.12 16.40
CA THR A 120 0.57 -16.68 15.14
C THR A 120 1.00 -17.58 14.01
N ARG A 121 0.11 -17.80 13.04
CA ARG A 121 0.41 -18.50 11.80
C ARG A 121 -0.10 -17.68 10.63
N LYS A 122 0.79 -17.28 9.72
CA LYS A 122 0.36 -16.69 8.46
C LYS A 122 -0.14 -17.79 7.54
N ILE A 123 -1.36 -17.66 7.05
CA ILE A 123 -2.00 -18.65 6.16
C ILE A 123 -2.19 -18.12 4.72
N GLN A 124 -2.16 -16.80 4.54
CA GLN A 124 -2.16 -16.17 3.22
C GLN A 124 -1.24 -14.94 3.26
N GLU A 125 -0.32 -14.85 2.30
CA GLU A 125 0.51 -13.65 2.10
C GLU A 125 -0.34 -12.52 1.51
N GLY A 126 -0.14 -11.31 2.03
CA GLY A 126 -0.72 -10.11 1.42
C GLY A 126 -0.02 -9.78 0.11
N GLN A 127 -0.78 -9.37 -0.89
CA GLN A 127 -0.24 -8.91 -2.17
C GLN A 127 -0.82 -7.54 -2.49
N ARG A 128 0.05 -6.61 -2.85
CA ARG A 128 -0.37 -5.27 -3.26
C ARG A 128 -1.05 -5.34 -4.62
N GLY A 129 -2.12 -4.56 -4.77
CA GLY A 129 -2.75 -4.37 -6.06
C GLY A 129 -2.10 -3.21 -6.82
N SER A 130 -2.64 -2.91 -7.98
CA SER A 130 -2.24 -1.75 -8.78
C SER A 130 -3.42 -1.18 -9.56
N ARG A 131 -3.38 0.12 -9.82
CA ARG A 131 -4.31 0.83 -10.70
C ARG A 131 -3.58 1.82 -11.58
N ILE A 132 -4.14 2.12 -12.73
CA ILE A 132 -3.76 3.27 -13.55
C ILE A 132 -4.62 4.44 -13.11
N LYS A 133 -3.98 5.58 -12.89
CA LYS A 133 -4.62 6.88 -12.75
C LYS A 133 -4.31 7.66 -14.02
N GLU A 134 -5.34 7.94 -14.80
CA GLU A 134 -5.27 8.83 -15.94
C GLU A 134 -5.72 10.23 -15.48
N ILE A 135 -4.89 11.23 -15.75
CA ILE A 135 -5.15 12.63 -15.46
C ILE A 135 -5.27 13.34 -16.80
N ARG A 136 -6.45 13.90 -17.07
CA ARG A 136 -6.70 14.74 -18.23
C ARG A 136 -6.83 16.18 -17.73
N SER A 137 -5.89 17.03 -18.11
CA SER A 137 -5.84 18.44 -17.73
C SER A 137 -6.11 19.30 -18.95
N GLU A 138 -7.02 20.26 -18.81
CA GLU A 138 -7.40 21.19 -19.88
C GLU A 138 -7.02 22.61 -19.45
N TYR A 139 -6.32 23.31 -20.32
CA TYR A 139 -5.81 24.65 -20.08
C TYR A 139 -6.30 25.63 -21.15
N LEU A 140 -6.44 26.89 -20.77
CA LEU A 140 -6.60 28.02 -21.66
C LEU A 140 -5.39 28.94 -21.43
N GLY A 141 -4.45 28.90 -22.36
CA GLY A 141 -3.08 29.38 -22.16
C GLY A 141 -2.40 28.69 -20.97
N ASP A 142 -2.02 29.50 -19.97
CA ASP A 142 -1.39 29.02 -18.72
C ASP A 142 -2.39 28.67 -17.61
N GLU A 143 -3.67 29.00 -17.78
CA GLU A 143 -4.70 28.75 -16.77
C GLU A 143 -5.23 27.32 -16.87
N LEU A 144 -5.17 26.57 -15.76
CA LEU A 144 -5.83 25.26 -15.66
C LEU A 144 -7.34 25.45 -15.51
N ILE A 145 -8.11 25.03 -16.50
CA ILE A 145 -9.57 25.19 -16.55
C ILE A 145 -10.27 23.97 -15.96
N ASN A 146 -9.77 22.76 -16.27
CA ASN A 146 -10.37 21.52 -15.81
C ASN A 146 -9.29 20.45 -15.58
N GLU A 147 -9.54 19.56 -14.61
CA GLU A 147 -8.70 18.40 -14.36
C GLU A 147 -9.59 17.21 -14.00
N GLU A 148 -9.62 16.22 -14.88
CA GLU A 148 -10.37 14.98 -14.68
C GLU A 148 -9.44 13.83 -14.33
N LYS A 149 -9.88 12.98 -13.39
CA LYS A 149 -9.13 11.83 -12.90
C LYS A 149 -9.94 10.57 -13.07
N ASN A 150 -9.45 9.66 -13.89
CA ASN A 150 -10.03 8.34 -14.10
C ASN A 150 -9.11 7.27 -13.48
N TYR A 151 -9.72 6.21 -12.98
CA TYR A 151 -9.01 5.15 -12.28
C TYR A 151 -9.44 3.79 -12.80
N ASP A 152 -8.48 3.03 -13.32
CA ASP A 152 -8.69 1.66 -13.77
C ASP A 152 -7.84 0.69 -12.96
N VAL A 153 -8.49 -0.25 -12.30
CA VAL A 153 -7.80 -1.28 -11.51
C VAL A 153 -7.17 -2.30 -12.45
N ILE A 154 -5.85 -2.45 -12.37
CA ILE A 154 -5.11 -3.50 -13.09
C ILE A 154 -5.17 -4.80 -12.28
N GLU A 155 -4.86 -4.71 -11.00
CA GLU A 155 -4.77 -5.86 -10.09
C GLU A 155 -5.36 -5.50 -8.74
N LEU A 156 -6.29 -6.35 -8.26
CA LEU A 156 -6.88 -6.18 -6.93
C LEU A 156 -5.88 -6.61 -5.84
N PRO A 157 -5.75 -5.86 -4.74
CA PRO A 157 -4.92 -6.29 -3.63
C PRO A 157 -5.48 -7.57 -2.99
N GLN A 158 -4.58 -8.47 -2.58
CA GLN A 158 -4.90 -9.68 -1.83
C GLN A 158 -4.64 -9.45 -0.35
N THR A 159 -5.65 -9.64 0.49
CA THR A 159 -5.55 -9.52 1.95
C THR A 159 -4.56 -10.51 2.55
N GLU A 160 -3.71 -10.07 3.49
CA GLU A 160 -2.91 -10.96 4.32
C GLU A 160 -3.79 -11.59 5.40
N ILE A 161 -3.69 -12.91 5.60
CA ILE A 161 -4.48 -13.60 6.62
C ILE A 161 -3.55 -14.26 7.64
N ILE A 162 -3.73 -13.86 8.90
CA ILE A 162 -2.99 -14.36 10.06
C ILE A 162 -3.97 -15.04 11.00
N GLU A 163 -3.66 -16.26 11.41
CA GLU A 163 -4.34 -16.93 12.52
C GLU A 163 -3.63 -16.61 13.83
N LYS A 164 -4.39 -16.20 14.86
CA LYS A 164 -3.94 -16.07 16.24
C LYS A 164 -4.46 -17.25 17.05
N GLY A 165 -3.53 -17.88 17.77
CA GLY A 165 -3.86 -18.99 18.63
C GLY A 165 -4.69 -18.58 19.82
N THR A 166 -5.74 -19.34 20.08
CA THR A 166 -6.59 -19.24 21.28
C THR A 166 -6.54 -20.51 22.12
N TYR A 167 -5.83 -21.55 21.66
CA TYR A 167 -5.66 -22.79 22.42
C TYR A 167 -4.87 -22.53 23.69
N GLU A 168 -5.54 -22.59 24.82
CA GLU A 168 -4.88 -22.77 26.11
C GLU A 168 -4.95 -24.26 26.44
N PRO A 169 -3.81 -24.96 26.51
CA PRO A 169 -3.84 -26.34 26.97
C PRO A 169 -4.43 -26.36 28.39
N PRO A 170 -5.25 -27.38 28.72
CA PRO A 170 -5.80 -27.53 30.07
C PRO A 170 -4.67 -27.41 31.08
N GLY A 171 -4.80 -26.45 32.01
CA GLY A 171 -3.74 -25.98 32.87
C GLY A 171 -3.01 -27.11 33.61
N TYR A 172 -1.89 -27.55 33.04
CA TYR A 172 -0.77 -28.15 33.77
C TYR A 172 0.48 -27.30 33.53
N SER A 173 0.27 -25.98 33.57
CA SER A 173 1.35 -25.03 33.82
C SER A 173 1.78 -25.20 35.28
N TYR A 174 2.94 -25.82 35.47
CA TYR A 174 3.80 -25.65 36.63
C TYR A 174 3.12 -25.90 37.99
N ILE A 175 2.89 -27.17 38.32
CA ILE A 175 3.05 -27.53 39.73
C ILE A 175 4.54 -27.31 40.00
N GLU A 176 4.91 -26.15 40.57
CA GLU A 176 6.21 -26.05 41.26
C GLU A 176 6.26 -27.25 42.22
N ASP A 177 7.41 -27.90 42.36
CA ASP A 177 7.67 -29.08 43.22
C ASP A 177 7.30 -28.92 44.72
N LYS A 178 6.48 -27.94 45.09
CA LYS A 178 6.17 -27.51 46.45
C LYS A 178 4.85 -28.02 47.02
N GLU A 179 3.92 -28.52 46.21
CA GLU A 179 2.76 -29.23 46.75
C GLU A 179 2.97 -30.73 46.52
N VAL A 180 3.21 -31.44 47.62
CA VAL A 180 3.50 -32.87 47.64
C VAL A 180 2.31 -33.61 47.04
N ILE A 181 2.45 -34.03 45.79
CA ILE A 181 1.56 -35.00 45.16
C ILE A 181 2.02 -36.39 45.62
N GLU A 182 1.17 -37.16 46.28
CA GLU A 182 1.53 -38.49 46.77
C GLU A 182 2.04 -39.36 45.62
N VAL A 183 3.20 -40.00 45.80
CA VAL A 183 3.82 -40.84 44.78
C VAL A 183 3.25 -42.24 44.87
N LYS A 184 2.32 -42.56 43.96
CA LYS A 184 1.65 -43.87 43.90
C LYS A 184 2.55 -44.98 43.38
N GLY A 185 3.54 -44.64 42.57
CA GLY A 185 4.45 -45.60 41.95
C GLY A 185 5.67 -44.93 41.35
N THR A 186 6.74 -45.70 41.18
CA THR A 186 7.96 -45.25 40.51
C THR A 186 8.43 -46.33 39.54
N GLU A 187 8.81 -45.89 38.35
CA GLU A 187 9.36 -46.72 37.28
C GLU A 187 10.65 -46.09 36.76
N THR A 188 11.54 -46.89 36.20
CA THR A 188 12.79 -46.42 35.57
C THR A 188 13.02 -47.25 34.32
N GLY A 189 13.44 -46.58 33.25
CA GLY A 189 13.67 -47.20 31.95
C GLY A 189 13.88 -46.16 30.87
N GLU A 190 14.10 -46.63 29.64
CA GLU A 190 14.44 -45.76 28.52
C GLU A 190 13.22 -44.92 28.10
N ALA A 191 13.44 -43.62 27.92
CA ALA A 191 12.50 -42.70 27.30
C ALA A 191 12.94 -42.32 25.90
N SER A 192 11.99 -41.91 25.08
CA SER A 192 12.25 -41.14 23.87
C SER A 192 11.30 -39.95 23.76
N TRP A 193 11.25 -39.31 22.58
CA TRP A 193 10.28 -38.27 22.29
C TRP A 193 9.74 -38.32 20.87
N TYR A 194 8.51 -37.85 20.67
CA TYR A 194 7.85 -37.82 19.37
C TYR A 194 8.38 -36.67 18.50
N GLY A 195 8.97 -37.04 17.36
CA GLY A 195 9.41 -36.09 16.33
C GLY A 195 8.29 -35.25 15.71
N ALA A 196 8.67 -34.13 15.07
CA ALA A 196 7.75 -33.16 14.47
C ALA A 196 6.73 -33.76 13.49
N ARG A 197 7.05 -34.89 12.83
CA ARG A 197 6.15 -35.59 11.90
C ARG A 197 4.83 -36.06 12.52
N PHE A 198 4.78 -36.19 13.85
CA PHE A 198 3.57 -36.61 14.54
C PHE A 198 2.66 -35.44 14.88
N HIS A 199 3.18 -34.21 14.90
CA HIS A 199 2.43 -33.01 15.28
C HIS A 199 1.18 -32.87 14.40
N GLY A 200 0.02 -32.64 15.02
CA GLY A 200 -1.26 -32.58 14.32
C GLY A 200 -1.98 -33.93 14.14
N ASN A 201 -1.36 -35.06 14.48
CA ASN A 201 -2.04 -36.36 14.46
C ASN A 201 -2.89 -36.58 15.71
N ARG A 202 -3.93 -37.42 15.62
CA ARG A 202 -4.71 -37.83 16.79
C ARG A 202 -3.90 -38.81 17.66
N THR A 203 -3.87 -38.54 18.96
CA THR A 203 -3.41 -39.45 20.01
C THR A 203 -4.49 -40.48 20.36
N PHE A 204 -4.14 -41.48 21.17
CA PHE A 204 -5.10 -42.47 21.67
C PHE A 204 -6.22 -41.86 22.53
N SER A 205 -5.96 -40.78 23.28
CA SER A 205 -7.03 -40.06 24.01
C SER A 205 -8.05 -39.37 23.08
N GLY A 206 -7.74 -39.24 21.79
CA GLY A 206 -8.53 -38.52 20.80
C GLY A 206 -8.10 -37.05 20.61
N GLU A 207 -7.26 -36.52 21.50
CA GLU A 207 -6.62 -35.22 21.39
C GLU A 207 -5.65 -35.17 20.19
N ILE A 208 -5.50 -34.00 19.59
CA ILE A 208 -4.46 -33.75 18.59
C ILE A 208 -3.11 -33.62 19.32
N TYR A 209 -2.10 -34.38 18.91
CA TYR A 209 -0.76 -34.28 19.46
C TYR A 209 -0.15 -32.91 19.13
N ASP A 210 0.06 -32.12 20.18
CA ASP A 210 0.89 -30.92 20.14
C ASP A 210 2.30 -31.25 20.66
N MET A 211 3.31 -31.00 19.83
CA MET A 211 4.70 -31.20 20.20
C MET A 211 5.20 -30.17 21.23
N TYR A 212 4.48 -29.06 21.38
CA TYR A 212 4.77 -27.99 22.32
C TYR A 212 4.11 -28.17 23.70
N ASP A 213 3.22 -29.16 23.85
CA ASP A 213 2.55 -29.47 25.13
C ASP A 213 3.44 -30.32 26.06
N LEU A 214 3.05 -30.46 27.33
CA LEU A 214 3.69 -31.35 28.31
C LEU A 214 2.92 -32.66 28.44
N THR A 215 3.00 -33.47 27.39
CA THR A 215 2.29 -34.75 27.27
C THR A 215 3.26 -35.90 27.02
N ALA A 216 2.79 -37.11 27.26
CA ALA A 216 3.54 -38.32 26.98
C ALA A 216 2.64 -39.51 26.64
N ALA A 217 3.21 -40.49 25.96
CA ALA A 217 2.63 -41.81 25.78
C ALA A 217 3.20 -42.79 26.80
N HIS A 218 2.32 -43.59 27.41
CA HIS A 218 2.70 -44.69 28.30
C HIS A 218 1.96 -46.00 27.95
N PRO A 219 2.58 -47.18 28.12
CA PRO A 219 1.97 -48.45 27.68
C PRO A 219 0.67 -48.78 28.42
N SER A 220 0.61 -48.46 29.71
CA SER A 220 -0.44 -48.97 30.62
C SER A 220 -1.04 -47.96 31.60
N LEU A 221 -0.47 -46.74 31.72
CA LEU A 221 -0.98 -45.79 32.70
C LEU A 221 -2.37 -45.28 32.25
N PRO A 222 -3.31 -45.04 33.19
CA PRO A 222 -4.58 -44.41 32.84
C PRO A 222 -4.37 -43.12 32.05
N MET A 223 -5.28 -42.83 31.13
CA MET A 223 -5.27 -41.51 30.50
C MET A 223 -5.51 -40.43 31.54
N ASN A 224 -4.89 -39.28 31.33
CA ASN A 224 -4.83 -38.15 32.25
C ASN A 224 -4.06 -38.41 33.55
N SER A 225 -3.34 -39.53 33.69
CA SER A 225 -2.35 -39.66 34.76
C SER A 225 -1.27 -38.58 34.62
N LEU A 226 -0.91 -37.96 35.74
CA LEU A 226 0.24 -37.07 35.83
C LEU A 226 1.46 -37.87 36.27
N VAL A 227 2.58 -37.64 35.60
CA VAL A 227 3.85 -38.26 35.97
C VAL A 227 4.95 -37.23 36.02
N HIS A 228 5.76 -37.30 37.07
CA HIS A 228 7.01 -36.54 37.17
C HIS A 228 8.12 -37.36 36.53
N VAL A 229 8.70 -36.82 35.45
CA VAL A 229 9.77 -37.45 34.68
C VAL A 229 11.06 -36.70 34.96
N GLU A 230 12.04 -37.41 35.47
CA GLU A 230 13.38 -36.91 35.76
C GLU A 230 14.38 -37.54 34.78
N PHE A 231 15.25 -36.73 34.18
CA PHE A 231 16.39 -37.23 33.41
C PHE A 231 17.67 -37.11 34.23
N PRO A 232 18.18 -38.22 34.82
CA PRO A 232 19.30 -38.14 35.76
C PRO A 232 20.61 -37.59 35.17
N VAL A 233 20.76 -37.65 33.84
CA VAL A 233 21.94 -37.12 33.13
C VAL A 233 22.04 -35.61 33.26
N THR A 234 20.91 -34.89 33.21
CA THR A 234 20.84 -33.43 33.36
C THR A 234 20.46 -33.02 34.78
N GLY A 235 19.81 -33.91 35.53
CA GLY A 235 19.22 -33.63 36.84
C GLY A 235 17.90 -32.85 36.75
N GLU A 236 17.41 -32.59 35.55
CA GLU A 236 16.20 -31.83 35.29
C GLU A 236 14.97 -32.73 35.28
N SER A 237 13.82 -32.15 35.61
CA SER A 237 12.54 -32.86 35.62
C SER A 237 11.39 -32.05 35.05
N VAL A 238 10.31 -32.76 34.70
CA VAL A 238 9.08 -32.17 34.19
C VAL A 238 7.89 -33.05 34.58
N ILE A 239 6.76 -32.42 34.90
CA ILE A 239 5.49 -33.13 35.05
C ILE A 239 4.80 -33.13 33.69
N VAL A 240 4.38 -34.32 33.23
CA VAL A 240 3.64 -34.51 31.98
C VAL A 240 2.36 -35.28 32.24
N ARG A 241 1.38 -35.08 31.35
CA ARG A 241 0.13 -35.83 31.34
C ARG A 241 0.18 -36.97 30.32
N ILE A 242 -0.30 -38.15 30.71
CA ILE A 242 -0.46 -39.27 29.78
C ILE A 242 -1.71 -39.03 28.93
N ASN A 243 -1.53 -38.81 27.62
CA ASN A 243 -2.64 -38.65 26.67
C ASN A 243 -2.55 -39.60 25.46
N ASP A 244 -1.51 -40.42 25.39
CA ASP A 244 -1.30 -41.35 24.27
C ASP A 244 -0.82 -42.74 24.74
N ARG A 245 -0.84 -43.71 23.81
CA ARG A 245 -0.39 -45.09 24.02
C ARG A 245 0.87 -45.38 23.23
N GLY A 246 1.78 -46.09 23.86
CA GLY A 246 3.16 -46.30 23.41
C GLY A 246 4.08 -46.20 24.62
N PRO A 247 5.38 -46.48 24.51
CA PRO A 247 6.09 -46.85 23.29
C PRO A 247 5.74 -48.28 22.83
N HIS A 248 5.78 -48.54 21.51
CA HIS A 248 5.60 -49.90 20.95
C HIS A 248 6.92 -50.65 20.73
N VAL A 249 8.03 -50.08 21.18
CA VAL A 249 9.37 -50.67 21.09
C VAL A 249 9.74 -51.21 22.45
N GLY A 250 10.18 -52.47 22.52
CA GLY A 250 10.57 -53.11 23.76
C GLY A 250 11.75 -52.37 24.43
N GLY A 251 11.67 -52.20 25.75
CA GLY A 251 12.70 -51.54 26.55
C GLY A 251 12.42 -50.06 26.85
N ARG A 252 11.53 -49.40 26.09
CA ARG A 252 11.12 -48.01 26.36
C ARG A 252 9.84 -47.93 27.16
N ILE A 253 9.85 -47.11 28.20
CA ILE A 253 8.73 -46.99 29.15
C ILE A 253 7.85 -45.77 28.86
N ILE A 254 8.39 -44.72 28.22
CA ILE A 254 7.65 -43.47 27.97
C ILE A 254 8.16 -42.75 26.71
N ASP A 255 7.24 -42.22 25.90
CA ASP A 255 7.58 -41.33 24.79
C ASP A 255 7.05 -39.93 25.10
N LEU A 256 7.95 -38.96 25.30
CA LEU A 256 7.62 -37.58 25.66
C LEU A 256 7.22 -36.74 24.44
N SER A 257 6.49 -35.66 24.67
CA SER A 257 6.43 -34.56 23.70
C SER A 257 7.81 -33.93 23.50
N LYS A 258 7.99 -33.21 22.39
CA LYS A 258 9.25 -32.49 22.14
C LYS A 258 9.55 -31.47 23.25
N GLN A 259 8.55 -30.69 23.67
CA GLN A 259 8.73 -29.67 24.71
C GLN A 259 9.11 -30.26 26.07
N ALA A 260 8.53 -31.41 26.45
CA ALA A 260 8.90 -32.10 27.69
C ALA A 260 10.33 -32.65 27.63
N ALA A 261 10.72 -33.23 26.49
CA ALA A 261 12.09 -33.71 26.28
C ALA A 261 13.11 -32.55 26.24
N GLU A 262 12.76 -31.39 25.69
CA GLU A 262 13.60 -30.19 25.72
C GLU A 262 13.78 -29.67 27.15
N LYS A 263 12.72 -29.66 27.97
CA LYS A 263 12.76 -29.19 29.35
C LYS A 263 13.70 -30.00 30.24
N ILE A 264 13.68 -31.32 30.12
CA ILE A 264 14.58 -32.19 30.89
C ILE A 264 15.94 -32.36 30.21
N GLY A 265 16.16 -31.74 29.04
CA GLY A 265 17.40 -31.87 28.27
C GLY A 265 17.63 -33.24 27.62
N LEU A 266 16.59 -34.08 27.49
CA LEU A 266 16.64 -35.35 26.77
C LEU A 266 16.67 -35.17 25.24
N ALA A 267 16.06 -34.09 24.72
CA ALA A 267 15.90 -33.86 23.28
C ALA A 267 17.19 -34.05 22.44
N PRO A 268 18.35 -33.46 22.79
CA PRO A 268 19.59 -33.66 22.02
C PRO A 268 20.17 -35.07 22.11
N HIS A 269 19.80 -35.87 23.11
CA HIS A 269 20.23 -37.27 23.27
C HIS A 269 19.36 -38.24 22.45
N GLY A 270 18.13 -37.84 22.11
CA GLY A 270 17.16 -38.66 21.38
C GLY A 270 16.47 -39.70 22.28
N VAL A 271 17.25 -40.50 23.00
CA VAL A 271 16.79 -41.49 23.99
C VAL A 271 17.64 -41.44 25.25
N GLY A 272 17.12 -41.95 26.36
CA GLY A 272 17.87 -42.03 27.62
C GLY A 272 17.04 -42.57 28.78
N ASP A 273 17.70 -43.17 29.77
CA ASP A 273 17.04 -43.67 30.96
C ASP A 273 16.49 -42.52 31.81
N VAL A 274 15.22 -42.60 32.14
CA VAL A 274 14.52 -41.63 32.99
C VAL A 274 13.92 -42.31 34.21
N LYS A 275 13.65 -41.52 35.24
CA LYS A 275 12.86 -41.93 36.40
C LYS A 275 11.48 -41.30 36.32
N VAL A 276 10.44 -42.14 36.28
CA VAL A 276 9.04 -41.72 36.19
C VAL A 276 8.36 -41.99 37.52
N LYS A 277 7.77 -40.96 38.13
CA LYS A 277 6.96 -41.08 39.35
C LYS A 277 5.50 -40.79 39.00
N VAL A 278 4.59 -41.71 39.31
CA VAL A 278 3.15 -41.51 39.12
C VAL A 278 2.62 -40.70 40.28
N LEU A 279 1.95 -39.60 39.96
CA LEU A 279 1.46 -38.62 40.91
C LEU A 279 -0.05 -38.84 41.13
N GLU A 280 -0.49 -38.81 42.39
CA GLU A 280 -1.90 -38.90 42.78
C GLU A 280 -2.51 -37.51 43.01
N ASN A 281 -3.41 -37.07 42.13
CA ASN A 281 -4.20 -35.88 42.41
C ASN A 281 -5.20 -36.19 43.53
N ASP A 282 -5.13 -35.46 44.63
CA ASP A 282 -6.26 -35.33 45.56
C ASP A 282 -7.43 -34.72 44.77
N ASN A 283 -8.51 -35.49 44.59
CA ASN A 283 -9.72 -35.06 43.86
C ASN A 283 -10.42 -33.87 44.54
#